data_AF-A0A9X0BQN3-F1
#
_entry.id   AF-A0A9X0BQN3-F1
#
_cell.length_a   1.000
_cell.length_b   1.000
_cell.length_c   1.000
_cell.angle_alpha   90.00
_cell.angle_beta   90.00
_cell.angle_gamma   90.00
#
_symmetry.space_group_name_H-M   'P 1'
#
loop_
_entity.id
_entity.type
_entity.pdbx_description
1 polymer ?
#
loop_
_entity_poly.entity_id
_entity_poly.type
_entity_poly.pdbx_seq_one_letter_code
_entity_poly.pdbx_strand_id
1 'polypeptide(L)'
;MMTYSRSIPLALLALFGTGLAQTVDGSKFDKPDGGPPGSYFAAGSSIPVAALQSAAAKASTPVPDATYPINGDKGAKKVTIHSDWTKFDQGAAYVWIADMDVDCDGIDYKCKGNPDGQHQTNFGALAAYEVPFFVIPDRFGTKYAKQLPGNNVGAVICNGKMFYGIYGDSDGDTPQVIGEASWLMARTCFPNDDLNGNSGHGDVDVTYILFTGDDSVLPSSALNKNYVTNFTTLRSMGDKLMTALAKNLKLVDGGDGGSPTTTAGSNPTSGSCEWEGHCAGASCKDENDCSGHLVCKSGKCASD
;
A
#
# COMPACT_ATOMS: atom_id res chain seq x y z
N MET A 1 39.06 9.14 -45.07
CA MET A 1 39.05 7.78 -44.48
C MET A 1 39.35 7.95 -43.00
N MET A 2 38.56 7.57 -42.00
CA MET A 2 37.25 6.91 -41.86
C MET A 2 36.54 7.66 -40.72
N THR A 3 35.32 8.14 -40.97
CA THR A 3 34.37 8.58 -39.94
C THR A 3 33.67 7.35 -39.40
N TYR A 4 33.84 7.03 -38.11
CA TYR A 4 33.01 6.04 -37.42
C TYR A 4 32.03 6.78 -36.51
N SER A 5 30.81 6.95 -37.01
CA SER A 5 29.64 7.25 -36.21
C SER A 5 29.23 5.97 -35.49
N ARG A 6 29.26 5.96 -34.14
CA ARG A 6 28.67 4.89 -33.34
C ARG A 6 27.23 5.28 -33.00
N SER A 7 26.29 4.79 -33.80
CA SER A 7 24.87 4.81 -33.49
C SER A 7 24.63 3.90 -32.28
N ILE A 8 24.22 4.48 -31.15
CA ILE A 8 23.63 3.75 -30.03
C ILE A 8 22.17 3.47 -30.43
N PRO A 9 21.71 2.22 -30.49
CA PRO A 9 20.28 1.96 -30.64
C PRO A 9 19.64 2.25 -29.29
N LEU A 10 19.07 3.45 -29.16
CA LEU A 10 18.16 3.80 -28.08
C LEU A 10 16.86 3.00 -28.33
N ALA A 11 16.77 1.80 -27.77
CA ALA A 11 15.52 1.05 -27.75
C ALA A 11 14.57 1.72 -26.75
N LEU A 12 13.89 2.78 -27.18
CA LEU A 12 12.67 3.25 -26.53
C LEU A 12 11.59 2.18 -26.75
N LEU A 13 11.37 1.31 -25.77
CA LEU A 13 10.06 0.70 -25.58
C LEU A 13 9.18 1.71 -24.84
N ALA A 14 8.61 2.66 -25.59
CA ALA A 14 7.43 3.37 -25.14
C ALA A 14 6.23 2.42 -25.30
N LEU A 15 5.84 1.75 -24.21
CA LEU A 15 4.59 1.01 -24.14
C LEU A 15 3.48 2.02 -23.81
N PHE A 16 2.75 2.39 -24.86
CA PHE A 16 1.56 3.22 -24.80
C PHE A 16 0.50 2.62 -23.87
N GLY A 17 -0.12 3.50 -23.08
CA GLY A 17 -1.21 3.20 -22.17
C GLY A 17 -2.41 2.58 -22.88
N THR A 18 -2.81 1.45 -22.35
CA THR A 18 -4.20 1.03 -22.25
C THR A 18 -4.39 0.71 -20.77
N GLY A 19 -5.54 1.01 -20.18
CA GLY A 19 -5.93 0.60 -18.81
C GLY A 19 -5.96 -0.92 -18.61
N LEU A 20 -4.81 -1.57 -18.79
CA LEU A 20 -4.53 -2.95 -18.47
C LEU A 20 -4.37 -3.00 -16.95
N ALA A 21 -5.05 -3.95 -16.32
CA ALA A 21 -4.78 -4.31 -14.94
C ALA A 21 -3.25 -4.43 -14.76
N GLN A 22 -2.73 -3.89 -13.66
CA GLN A 22 -1.33 -3.99 -13.23
C GLN A 22 -1.03 -5.43 -12.77
N THR A 23 -1.21 -6.36 -13.69
CA THR A 23 -0.84 -7.75 -13.58
C THR A 23 0.63 -7.86 -13.93
N VAL A 24 1.41 -8.40 -13.00
CA VAL A 24 2.87 -8.47 -13.14
C VAL A 24 3.36 -9.91 -13.03
N ASP A 25 4.52 -10.14 -13.62
CA ASP A 25 5.36 -11.30 -13.28
C ASP A 25 6.24 -10.88 -12.11
N GLY A 26 5.84 -11.24 -10.88
CA GLY A 26 6.49 -10.81 -9.65
C GLY A 26 7.98 -11.11 -9.61
N SER A 27 8.42 -12.23 -10.21
CA SER A 27 9.84 -12.59 -10.28
C SER A 27 10.72 -11.56 -11.00
N LYS A 28 10.14 -10.70 -11.85
CA LYS A 28 10.86 -9.63 -12.53
C LYS A 28 11.12 -8.42 -11.64
N PHE A 29 10.30 -8.26 -10.60
CA PHE A 29 10.34 -7.19 -9.62
C PHE A 29 10.99 -7.64 -8.30
N ASP A 30 11.32 -8.91 -8.16
CA ASP A 30 12.00 -9.47 -7.00
C ASP A 30 13.49 -9.12 -6.95
N LYS A 31 13.78 -7.84 -6.67
CA LYS A 31 15.14 -7.28 -6.61
C LYS A 31 15.22 -6.16 -5.57
N PRO A 32 16.33 -6.05 -4.82
CA PRO A 32 16.47 -5.07 -3.74
C PRO A 32 16.35 -3.60 -4.20
N ASP A 33 16.66 -3.32 -5.46
CA ASP A 33 16.58 -2.00 -6.11
C ASP A 33 15.56 -1.95 -7.27
N GLY A 34 14.75 -3.00 -7.44
CA GLY A 34 13.90 -3.20 -8.62
C GLY A 34 12.47 -3.65 -8.33
N GLY A 35 11.97 -3.42 -7.11
CA GLY A 35 10.60 -3.69 -6.69
C GLY A 35 9.53 -2.98 -7.53
N PRO A 36 8.25 -3.40 -7.43
CA PRO A 36 7.14 -2.71 -8.08
C PRO A 36 7.10 -1.24 -7.66
N PRO A 37 6.78 -0.30 -8.57
CA PRO A 37 6.67 1.11 -8.20
C PRO A 37 5.62 1.30 -7.10
N GLY A 38 5.92 2.17 -6.11
CA GLY A 38 4.97 2.50 -5.04
C GLY A 38 3.59 2.97 -5.54
N SER A 39 3.52 3.52 -6.75
CA SER A 39 2.26 3.92 -7.40
C SER A 39 1.33 2.73 -7.73
N TYR A 40 1.83 1.50 -7.78
CA TYR A 40 1.01 0.31 -8.06
C TYR A 40 0.10 -0.04 -6.88
N PHE A 41 0.51 0.30 -5.67
CA PHE A 41 -0.23 0.02 -4.44
C PHE A 41 -0.52 1.28 -3.62
N ALA A 42 -0.29 2.48 -4.17
CA ALA A 42 -0.69 3.73 -3.54
C ALA A 42 -2.22 3.89 -3.55
N ALA A 43 -2.75 4.47 -2.47
CA ALA A 43 -4.17 4.81 -2.36
C ALA A 43 -4.63 5.76 -3.48
N GLY A 44 -5.90 5.65 -3.86
CA GLY A 44 -6.55 6.60 -4.76
C GLY A 44 -6.57 8.01 -4.19
N SER A 45 -6.54 9.02 -5.08
CA SER A 45 -6.57 10.44 -4.69
C SER A 45 -7.87 10.87 -3.98
N SER A 46 -8.94 10.09 -4.13
CA SER A 46 -10.21 10.29 -3.42
C SER A 46 -10.18 9.84 -1.95
N ILE A 47 -9.15 9.09 -1.53
CA ILE A 47 -9.01 8.63 -0.15
C ILE A 47 -8.52 9.79 0.73
N PRO A 48 -9.24 10.15 1.81
CA PRO A 48 -8.89 11.30 2.66
C PRO A 48 -7.76 10.94 3.66
N VAL A 49 -6.55 10.69 3.16
CA VAL A 49 -5.42 10.13 3.92
C VAL A 49 -5.13 10.92 5.21
N ALA A 50 -5.05 12.25 5.14
CA ALA A 50 -4.75 13.08 6.31
C ALA A 50 -5.84 13.00 7.41
N ALA A 51 -7.11 12.89 7.00
CA ALA A 51 -8.22 12.74 7.93
C ALA A 51 -8.23 11.35 8.58
N LEU A 52 -7.92 10.30 7.80
CA LEU A 52 -7.79 8.93 8.29
C LEU A 52 -6.62 8.80 9.27
N GLN A 53 -5.47 9.38 8.96
CA GLN A 53 -4.31 9.42 9.86
C GLN A 53 -4.67 10.16 11.17
N SER A 54 -5.38 11.28 11.08
CA SER A 54 -5.87 12.02 12.26
C SER A 54 -6.90 11.23 13.08
N ALA A 55 -7.69 10.36 12.45
CA ALA A 55 -8.63 9.49 13.13
C ALA A 55 -7.90 8.32 13.81
N ALA A 56 -6.88 7.74 13.17
CA ALA A 56 -6.05 6.69 13.75
C ALA A 56 -5.36 7.17 15.03
N ALA A 57 -4.82 8.40 15.03
CA ALA A 57 -4.20 9.01 16.21
C ALA A 57 -5.17 9.24 17.38
N LYS A 58 -6.48 9.13 17.15
CA LYS A 58 -7.53 9.24 18.18
C LYS A 58 -8.11 7.89 18.61
N ALA A 59 -7.67 6.79 18.00
CA ALA A 59 -8.07 5.45 18.43
C ALA A 59 -7.68 5.24 19.90
N SER A 60 -8.58 4.63 20.67
CA SER A 60 -8.46 4.64 22.14
C SER A 60 -8.97 3.37 22.82
N THR A 61 -9.60 2.47 22.07
CA THR A 61 -10.13 1.22 22.59
C THR A 61 -9.08 0.13 22.43
N PRO A 62 -8.31 -0.23 23.49
CA PRO A 62 -7.22 -1.18 23.35
C PRO A 62 -7.75 -2.60 23.11
N VAL A 63 -7.08 -3.32 22.23
CA VAL A 63 -7.24 -4.78 22.14
C VAL A 63 -6.61 -5.41 23.40
N PRO A 64 -7.32 -6.30 24.11
CA PRO A 64 -6.77 -6.96 25.29
C PRO A 64 -5.48 -7.75 24.97
N ASP A 65 -4.45 -7.50 25.78
CA ASP A 65 -3.11 -8.11 25.68
C ASP A 65 -2.34 -7.76 24.39
N ALA A 66 -2.69 -6.66 23.71
CA ALA A 66 -2.09 -6.28 22.43
C ALA A 66 -1.20 -5.03 22.51
N THR A 67 -0.32 -4.97 23.51
CA THR A 67 0.68 -3.92 23.66
C THR A 67 2.08 -4.54 23.53
N TYR A 68 2.83 -4.08 22.53
CA TYR A 68 4.11 -4.66 22.13
C TYR A 68 5.19 -3.59 22.06
N PRO A 69 6.45 -3.90 22.40
CA PRO A 69 7.57 -3.02 22.10
C PRO A 69 7.76 -2.89 20.59
N ILE A 70 8.28 -1.74 20.16
CA ILE A 70 8.59 -1.52 18.75
C ILE A 70 9.87 -2.24 18.30
N ASN A 71 10.76 -2.57 19.23
CA ASN A 71 11.98 -3.33 18.97
C ASN A 71 12.46 -4.09 20.22
N GLY A 72 13.53 -4.88 20.08
CA GLY A 72 14.11 -5.69 21.16
C GLY A 72 14.87 -4.92 22.25
N ASP A 73 15.02 -3.60 22.14
CA ASP A 73 15.84 -2.83 23.07
C ASP A 73 15.22 -2.71 24.46
N LYS A 74 16.10 -2.67 25.47
CA LYS A 74 15.68 -2.44 26.85
C LYS A 74 15.04 -1.05 26.99
N GLY A 75 13.75 -1.03 27.29
CA GLY A 75 12.99 0.21 27.46
C GLY A 75 12.44 0.79 26.17
N ALA A 76 12.41 0.00 25.09
CA ALA A 76 11.74 0.35 23.85
C ALA A 76 10.33 0.90 24.10
N LYS A 77 9.93 1.88 23.28
CA LYS A 77 8.56 2.39 23.28
C LYS A 77 7.62 1.22 23.01
N LYS A 78 6.46 1.25 23.66
CA LYS A 78 5.40 0.26 23.46
C LYS A 78 4.22 0.91 22.79
N VAL A 79 3.63 0.20 21.85
CA VAL A 79 2.44 0.64 21.11
C VAL A 79 1.34 -0.38 21.26
N THR A 80 0.10 0.08 21.13
CA THR A 80 -1.09 -0.72 21.38
C THR A 80 -1.91 -0.84 20.09
N ILE A 81 -2.38 -2.04 19.79
CA ILE A 81 -3.37 -2.27 18.75
C ILE A 81 -4.75 -1.91 19.28
N HIS A 82 -5.51 -1.14 18.51
CA HIS A 82 -6.83 -0.65 18.90
C HIS A 82 -7.94 -1.28 18.06
N SER A 83 -9.10 -1.47 18.68
CA SER A 83 -10.28 -2.11 18.08
C SER A 83 -11.44 -1.15 17.82
N ASP A 84 -11.21 0.16 17.81
CA ASP A 84 -12.26 1.17 17.66
C ASP A 84 -13.13 0.95 16.41
N TRP A 85 -12.55 0.35 15.35
CA TRP A 85 -13.20 0.20 14.04
C TRP A 85 -13.65 -1.23 13.74
N THR A 86 -13.46 -2.20 14.64
CA THR A 86 -13.70 -3.63 14.33
C THR A 86 -15.18 -4.03 14.30
N LYS A 87 -16.09 -3.11 14.63
CA LYS A 87 -17.54 -3.35 14.67
C LYS A 87 -18.29 -2.78 13.46
N PHE A 88 -17.59 -2.20 12.50
CA PHE A 88 -18.24 -1.73 11.27
C PHE A 88 -18.65 -2.90 10.37
N ASP A 89 -19.78 -2.77 9.67
CA ASP A 89 -20.23 -3.81 8.75
C ASP A 89 -19.31 -3.92 7.52
N GLN A 90 -18.72 -2.79 7.10
CA GLN A 90 -17.75 -2.70 6.01
C GLN A 90 -16.59 -1.80 6.41
N GLY A 91 -15.36 -2.17 6.00
CA GLY A 91 -14.17 -1.44 6.41
C GLY A 91 -13.83 -1.61 7.89
N ALA A 92 -14.28 -2.71 8.52
CA ALA A 92 -13.84 -3.06 9.87
C ALA A 92 -12.34 -3.31 9.91
N ALA A 93 -11.65 -2.71 10.88
CA ALA A 93 -10.20 -2.77 10.96
C ALA A 93 -9.67 -2.66 12.38
N TYR A 94 -8.48 -3.22 12.58
CA TYR A 94 -7.58 -2.87 13.68
C TYR A 94 -6.68 -1.70 13.25
N VAL A 95 -6.24 -0.90 14.21
CA VAL A 95 -5.37 0.26 13.95
C VAL A 95 -4.32 0.44 15.03
N TRP A 96 -3.09 0.78 14.62
CA TRP A 96 -2.00 1.17 15.52
C TRP A 96 -1.08 2.17 14.82
N ILE A 97 -0.24 2.82 15.63
CA ILE A 97 0.85 3.68 15.15
C ILE A 97 2.13 3.11 15.75
N ALA A 98 3.08 2.75 14.90
CA ALA A 98 4.36 2.16 15.24
C ALA A 98 5.48 2.89 14.49
N ASP A 99 6.70 2.42 14.70
CA ASP A 99 7.83 2.63 13.82
C ASP A 99 7.74 1.71 12.60
N MET A 100 8.82 1.62 11.81
CA MET A 100 8.88 0.74 10.64
C MET A 100 10.23 0.06 10.47
N ASP A 101 10.31 -1.17 10.97
CA ASP A 101 11.44 -2.08 10.76
C ASP A 101 11.26 -2.90 9.47
N VAL A 102 12.35 -3.45 8.95
CA VAL A 102 12.37 -4.20 7.69
C VAL A 102 12.33 -5.70 7.96
N ASP A 103 11.24 -6.32 7.56
CA ASP A 103 11.09 -7.77 7.46
C ASP A 103 11.51 -8.23 6.06
N CYS A 104 12.35 -9.27 6.02
CA CYS A 104 12.81 -9.89 4.78
C CYS A 104 12.45 -11.37 4.67
N ASP A 105 11.65 -11.91 5.58
CA ASP A 105 11.27 -13.32 5.61
C ASP A 105 10.57 -13.74 4.30
N GLY A 106 10.68 -15.03 4.01
CA GLY A 106 10.29 -15.62 2.73
C GLY A 106 11.49 -15.85 1.80
N ILE A 107 11.34 -15.58 0.51
CA ILE A 107 12.42 -15.90 -0.45
C ILE A 107 13.62 -14.95 -0.38
N ASP A 108 13.42 -13.77 0.19
CA ASP A 108 14.43 -12.72 0.32
C ASP A 108 15.09 -12.67 1.71
N TYR A 109 14.95 -13.72 2.51
CA TYR A 109 15.42 -13.78 3.91
C TYR A 109 16.90 -13.46 4.13
N LYS A 110 17.70 -13.43 3.06
CA LYS A 110 19.11 -13.02 3.06
C LYS A 110 19.32 -11.59 2.56
N CYS A 111 18.30 -10.74 2.64
CA CYS A 111 18.42 -9.35 2.25
C CYS A 111 19.56 -8.67 3.02
N LYS A 112 20.09 -7.57 2.47
CA LYS A 112 21.18 -6.82 3.09
C LYS A 112 20.82 -6.52 4.54
N GLY A 113 21.74 -6.83 5.45
CA GLY A 113 21.63 -6.52 6.87
C GLY A 113 20.88 -7.57 7.69
N ASN A 114 20.04 -8.43 7.09
CA ASN A 114 19.19 -9.35 7.84
C ASN A 114 20.03 -10.45 8.55
N PRO A 115 20.07 -10.46 9.90
CA PRO A 115 20.85 -11.43 10.65
C PRO A 115 20.12 -12.76 10.91
N ASP A 116 18.79 -12.77 10.87
CA ASP A 116 17.93 -13.82 11.43
C ASP A 116 16.79 -14.27 10.52
N GLY A 117 16.78 -13.81 9.27
CA GLY A 117 15.72 -14.11 8.32
C GLY A 117 15.35 -15.60 8.16
N GLN A 118 14.06 -15.84 8.00
CA GLN A 118 13.47 -17.14 7.80
C GLN A 118 13.03 -17.33 6.34
N HIS A 119 13.22 -18.54 5.82
CA HIS A 119 12.89 -18.89 4.44
C HIS A 119 11.38 -18.93 4.11
N GLN A 120 10.50 -18.66 5.07
CA GLN A 120 9.04 -18.64 4.93
C GLN A 120 8.48 -17.47 5.74
N THR A 121 7.35 -16.94 5.28
CA THR A 121 6.43 -16.15 6.08
C THR A 121 5.25 -17.03 6.52
N ASN A 122 4.34 -16.52 7.36
CA ASN A 122 3.15 -17.27 7.80
C ASN A 122 2.22 -17.73 6.67
N PHE A 123 2.13 -16.99 5.56
CA PHE A 123 1.15 -17.23 4.49
C PHE A 123 1.77 -17.57 3.12
N GLY A 124 3.04 -17.92 3.11
CA GLY A 124 3.79 -18.28 1.91
C GLY A 124 5.29 -18.14 2.10
N ALA A 125 6.02 -18.12 0.99
CA ALA A 125 7.40 -17.67 0.95
C ALA A 125 7.42 -16.34 0.20
N LEU A 126 6.81 -15.30 0.79
CA LEU A 126 6.66 -14.01 0.12
C LEU A 126 8.02 -13.42 -0.26
N ALA A 127 8.04 -12.67 -1.35
CA ALA A 127 9.22 -11.92 -1.79
C ALA A 127 9.17 -10.54 -1.13
N ALA A 128 10.04 -10.28 -0.16
CA ALA A 128 10.07 -8.99 0.53
C ALA A 128 10.39 -7.83 -0.41
N TYR A 129 11.07 -8.09 -1.53
CA TYR A 129 11.34 -7.07 -2.55
C TYR A 129 10.15 -6.74 -3.46
N GLU A 130 9.11 -7.60 -3.50
CA GLU A 130 7.99 -7.48 -4.44
C GLU A 130 6.62 -7.34 -3.75
N VAL A 131 6.43 -8.04 -2.65
CA VAL A 131 5.15 -8.07 -1.95
C VAL A 131 5.14 -6.94 -0.93
N PRO A 132 4.21 -5.97 -1.02
CA PRO A 132 3.98 -5.02 0.06
C PRO A 132 3.24 -5.74 1.19
N PHE A 133 3.97 -6.24 2.18
CA PHE A 133 3.38 -6.85 3.37
C PHE A 133 3.80 -6.11 4.63
N PHE A 134 3.03 -6.32 5.70
CA PHE A 134 3.37 -5.91 7.05
C PHE A 134 3.16 -7.07 8.02
N VAL A 135 3.84 -6.95 9.15
CA VAL A 135 3.94 -7.99 10.18
C VAL A 135 3.10 -7.59 11.37
N ILE A 136 2.47 -8.58 12.02
CA ILE A 136 1.81 -8.37 13.30
C ILE A 136 2.38 -9.32 14.35
N PRO A 137 2.27 -9.01 15.65
CA PRO A 137 2.71 -9.95 16.68
C PRO A 137 1.94 -11.28 16.62
N ASP A 138 2.64 -12.42 16.64
CA ASP A 138 2.04 -13.74 16.44
C ASP A 138 0.94 -14.06 17.47
N ARG A 139 1.08 -13.62 18.73
CA ARG A 139 0.02 -13.84 19.74
C ARG A 139 -1.27 -13.11 19.38
N PHE A 140 -1.15 -11.91 18.81
CA PHE A 140 -2.32 -11.16 18.32
C PHE A 140 -2.92 -11.85 17.10
N GLY A 141 -2.10 -12.20 16.10
CA GLY A 141 -2.54 -12.92 14.89
C GLY A 141 -3.27 -14.23 15.23
N THR A 142 -2.68 -15.06 16.09
CA THR A 142 -3.26 -16.32 16.54
C THR A 142 -4.58 -16.12 17.30
N LYS A 143 -4.66 -15.14 18.21
CA LYS A 143 -5.88 -14.86 19.00
C LYS A 143 -7.05 -14.41 18.11
N TYR A 144 -6.76 -13.67 17.04
CA TYR A 144 -7.75 -13.08 16.14
C TYR A 144 -7.81 -13.75 14.76
N ALA A 145 -7.27 -14.97 14.61
CA ALA A 145 -7.15 -15.68 13.34
C ALA A 145 -8.48 -15.89 12.58
N LYS A 146 -9.63 -15.91 13.27
CA LYS A 146 -10.95 -15.97 12.62
C LYS A 146 -11.28 -14.69 11.84
N GLN A 147 -10.76 -13.55 12.29
CA GLN A 147 -10.93 -12.24 11.64
C GLN A 147 -9.77 -11.93 10.70
N LEU A 148 -8.60 -12.54 10.96
CA LEU A 148 -7.34 -12.34 10.27
C LEU A 148 -6.80 -13.69 9.78
N PRO A 149 -7.47 -14.37 8.82
CA PRO A 149 -7.04 -15.67 8.33
C PRO A 149 -5.72 -15.62 7.53
N GLY A 150 -5.20 -14.43 7.23
CA GLY A 150 -3.96 -14.22 6.48
C GLY A 150 -4.22 -13.59 5.12
N ASN A 151 -3.21 -12.90 4.57
CA ASN A 151 -3.30 -12.13 3.32
C ASN A 151 -4.44 -11.08 3.32
N ASN A 152 -4.92 -10.69 4.50
CA ASN A 152 -5.86 -9.60 4.67
C ASN A 152 -5.23 -8.31 4.15
N VAL A 153 -5.94 -7.58 3.30
CA VAL A 153 -5.54 -6.25 2.85
C VAL A 153 -5.47 -5.32 4.05
N GLY A 154 -4.43 -4.52 4.10
CA GLY A 154 -4.28 -3.40 5.01
C GLY A 154 -3.71 -2.19 4.30
N ALA A 155 -3.52 -1.13 5.07
CA ALA A 155 -2.92 0.10 4.60
C ALA A 155 -1.88 0.61 5.60
N VAL A 156 -0.83 1.20 5.06
CA VAL A 156 0.24 1.87 5.79
C VAL A 156 0.23 3.34 5.39
N ILE A 157 0.21 4.25 6.37
CA ILE A 157 0.35 5.70 6.16
C ILE A 157 1.69 6.15 6.71
N CYS A 158 2.51 6.72 5.84
CA CYS A 158 3.85 7.22 6.12
C CYS A 158 4.11 8.44 5.25
N ASN A 159 4.77 9.48 5.79
CA ASN A 159 5.08 10.70 5.05
C ASN A 159 3.87 11.34 4.33
N GLY A 160 2.68 11.27 4.94
CA GLY A 160 1.43 11.81 4.40
C GLY A 160 0.87 11.06 3.17
N LYS A 161 1.46 9.93 2.79
CA LYS A 161 1.00 9.04 1.72
C LYS A 161 0.47 7.75 2.31
N MET A 162 -0.42 7.08 1.58
CA MET A 162 -1.00 5.80 1.96
C MET A 162 -0.71 4.74 0.91
N PHE A 163 -0.30 3.57 1.37
CA PHE A 163 0.06 2.42 0.56
C PHE A 163 -0.68 1.18 1.05
N TYR A 164 -1.21 0.39 0.13
CA TYR A 164 -1.86 -0.88 0.44
C TYR A 164 -0.84 -2.01 0.49
N GLY A 165 -1.09 -2.95 1.38
CA GLY A 165 -0.33 -4.17 1.51
C GLY A 165 -1.20 -5.28 2.08
N ILE A 166 -0.56 -6.38 2.46
CA ILE A 166 -1.24 -7.50 3.10
C ILE A 166 -0.63 -7.83 4.47
N TYR A 167 -1.43 -8.37 5.38
CA TYR A 167 -0.94 -9.13 6.52
C TYR A 167 -0.25 -10.39 5.98
N GLY A 168 1.07 -10.33 5.85
CA GLY A 168 1.88 -11.34 5.16
C GLY A 168 2.69 -12.23 6.09
N ASP A 169 3.01 -11.73 7.28
CA ASP A 169 3.80 -12.45 8.27
C ASP A 169 3.46 -12.06 9.70
N SER A 170 3.93 -12.84 10.67
CA SER A 170 3.82 -12.51 12.09
C SER A 170 5.10 -12.74 12.86
N ASP A 171 5.36 -11.82 13.81
CA ASP A 171 6.56 -11.88 14.62
C ASP A 171 6.39 -12.87 15.80
N GLY A 172 7.22 -13.90 15.78
CA GLY A 172 7.26 -15.00 16.73
C GLY A 172 8.27 -14.82 17.87
N ASP A 173 9.00 -13.70 17.90
CA ASP A 173 10.12 -13.51 18.81
C ASP A 173 9.74 -13.35 20.29
N THR A 174 10.77 -13.29 21.15
CA THR A 174 10.60 -13.04 22.58
C THR A 174 11.54 -11.93 23.05
N PRO A 175 11.02 -10.70 23.30
CA PRO A 175 9.63 -10.29 23.17
C PRO A 175 9.17 -10.19 21.70
N GLN A 176 7.87 -10.40 21.46
CA GLN A 176 7.29 -10.06 20.16
C GLN A 176 7.31 -8.55 19.96
N VAL A 177 7.76 -8.10 18.80
CA VAL A 177 7.82 -6.70 18.38
C VAL A 177 6.67 -6.37 17.40
N ILE A 178 6.51 -5.09 17.08
CA ILE A 178 5.48 -4.59 16.17
C ILE A 178 6.04 -3.39 15.42
N GLY A 179 5.64 -3.23 14.16
CA GLY A 179 6.14 -2.15 13.30
C GLY A 179 6.81 -2.67 12.04
N GLU A 180 7.04 -3.97 11.90
CA GLU A 180 7.77 -4.47 10.75
C GLU A 180 6.93 -4.50 9.46
N ALA A 181 7.62 -4.27 8.34
CA ALA A 181 7.06 -4.35 7.00
C ALA A 181 8.11 -4.84 6.00
N SER A 182 7.64 -5.33 4.86
CA SER A 182 8.52 -5.83 3.82
C SER A 182 9.51 -4.77 3.34
N TRP A 183 10.67 -5.21 2.86
CA TRP A 183 11.66 -4.33 2.21
C TRP A 183 11.03 -3.35 1.22
N LEU A 184 10.10 -3.82 0.38
CA LEU A 184 9.37 -2.98 -0.56
C LEU A 184 8.56 -1.88 0.14
N MET A 185 7.75 -2.25 1.13
CA MET A 185 6.88 -1.29 1.84
C MET A 185 7.73 -0.25 2.58
N ALA A 186 8.75 -0.71 3.31
CA ALA A 186 9.62 0.15 4.09
C ALA A 186 10.35 1.19 3.23
N ARG A 187 10.96 0.75 2.13
CA ARG A 187 11.68 1.65 1.21
C ARG A 187 10.75 2.48 0.33
N THR A 188 9.47 2.11 0.20
CA THR A 188 8.46 2.98 -0.41
C THR A 188 8.07 4.12 0.52
N CYS A 189 7.94 3.84 1.81
CA CYS A 189 7.68 4.86 2.83
C CYS A 189 8.86 5.82 2.99
N PHE A 190 10.08 5.29 3.05
CA PHE A 190 11.31 6.02 3.37
C PHE A 190 12.41 5.80 2.31
N PRO A 191 12.23 6.30 1.08
CA PRO A 191 13.11 5.98 -0.04
C PRO A 191 14.54 6.52 0.10
N ASN A 192 14.77 7.47 1.00
CA ASN A 192 16.06 8.15 1.18
C ASN A 192 16.86 7.62 2.39
N ASP A 193 16.29 6.71 3.18
CA ASP A 193 16.83 6.37 4.50
C ASP A 193 17.69 5.09 4.46
N ASP A 194 17.87 4.50 3.27
CA ASP A 194 18.57 3.24 3.01
C ASP A 194 18.16 2.08 3.95
N LEU A 195 16.86 2.01 4.25
CA LEU A 195 16.31 0.97 5.12
C LEU A 195 16.61 -0.43 4.58
N ASN A 196 16.97 -1.32 5.49
CA ASN A 196 17.36 -2.70 5.18
C ASN A 196 17.19 -3.59 6.42
N GLY A 197 17.48 -4.88 6.35
CA GLY A 197 17.18 -5.86 7.41
C GLY A 197 17.88 -5.63 8.76
N ASN A 198 18.73 -4.60 8.91
CA ASN A 198 19.25 -4.17 10.21
C ASN A 198 19.09 -2.66 10.48
N SER A 199 18.31 -1.96 9.67
CA SER A 199 18.14 -0.52 9.74
C SER A 199 16.72 -0.16 9.35
N GLY A 200 15.85 0.02 10.35
CA GLY A 200 14.50 0.53 10.20
C GLY A 200 14.38 2.04 10.45
N HIS A 201 13.16 2.54 10.28
CA HIS A 201 12.74 3.88 10.67
C HIS A 201 12.18 3.82 12.09
N GLY A 202 12.89 4.37 13.08
CA GLY A 202 12.56 4.19 14.52
C GLY A 202 11.56 5.19 15.13
N ASP A 203 11.07 6.17 14.37
CA ASP A 203 10.07 7.11 14.88
C ASP A 203 8.67 6.49 14.83
N VAL A 204 7.90 6.66 15.91
CA VAL A 204 6.53 6.12 16.05
C VAL A 204 5.53 7.05 15.36
N ASP A 205 5.56 7.09 14.03
CA ASP A 205 4.73 7.96 13.19
C ASP A 205 4.10 7.25 11.98
N VAL A 206 4.32 5.95 11.84
CA VAL A 206 3.73 5.12 10.79
C VAL A 206 2.41 4.54 11.27
N THR A 207 1.33 4.83 10.54
CA THR A 207 0.00 4.30 10.86
C THR A 207 -0.26 3.02 10.09
N TYR A 208 -0.72 1.98 10.78
CA TYR A 208 -1.10 0.71 10.21
C TYR A 208 -2.61 0.50 10.41
N ILE A 209 -3.28 0.09 9.34
CA ILE A 209 -4.72 -0.22 9.33
C ILE A 209 -4.88 -1.61 8.74
N LEU A 210 -5.34 -2.57 9.54
CA LEU A 210 -5.51 -3.96 9.13
C LEU A 210 -7.00 -4.30 9.05
N PHE A 211 -7.51 -4.50 7.83
CA PHE A 211 -8.92 -4.84 7.64
C PHE A 211 -9.19 -6.30 8.06
N THR A 212 -10.39 -6.51 8.60
CA THR A 212 -10.83 -7.81 9.13
C THR A 212 -11.89 -8.45 8.26
N GLY A 213 -11.99 -9.77 8.34
CA GLY A 213 -13.04 -10.57 7.70
C GLY A 213 -12.66 -11.04 6.30
N ASP A 214 -13.37 -12.05 5.81
CA ASP A 214 -13.04 -12.76 4.57
C ASP A 214 -13.03 -11.85 3.33
N ASP A 215 -13.91 -10.84 3.30
CA ASP A 215 -13.98 -9.85 2.20
C ASP A 215 -12.74 -8.95 2.09
N SER A 216 -11.87 -8.96 3.12
CA SER A 216 -10.59 -8.26 3.10
C SER A 216 -9.42 -9.13 2.66
N VAL A 217 -9.61 -10.45 2.48
CA VAL A 217 -8.52 -11.35 2.07
C VAL A 217 -8.25 -11.19 0.58
N LEU A 218 -7.01 -10.86 0.22
CA LEU A 218 -6.61 -10.75 -1.17
C LEU A 218 -6.82 -12.12 -1.87
N PRO A 219 -7.54 -12.19 -3.01
CA PRO A 219 -7.92 -13.46 -3.61
C PRO A 219 -6.74 -14.11 -4.32
N SER A 220 -6.71 -15.45 -4.40
CA SER A 220 -5.65 -16.20 -5.09
C SER A 220 -5.52 -15.92 -6.60
N SER A 221 -6.43 -15.15 -7.19
CA SER A 221 -6.29 -14.61 -8.55
C SER A 221 -5.35 -13.39 -8.63
N ALA A 222 -5.00 -12.81 -7.49
CA ALA A 222 -4.19 -11.60 -7.35
C ALA A 222 -2.90 -11.81 -6.52
N LEU A 223 -2.70 -13.00 -5.96
CA LEU A 223 -1.44 -13.41 -5.34
C LEU A 223 -1.19 -14.90 -5.54
N ASN A 224 0.06 -15.30 -5.34
CA ASN A 224 0.45 -16.68 -5.12
C ASN A 224 1.31 -16.77 -3.85
N LYS A 225 1.90 -17.94 -3.59
CA LYS A 225 2.71 -18.17 -2.38
C LYS A 225 3.96 -17.27 -2.26
N ASN A 226 4.37 -16.60 -3.33
CA ASN A 226 5.59 -15.78 -3.38
C ASN A 226 5.30 -14.31 -3.69
N TYR A 227 4.30 -14.02 -4.52
CA TYR A 227 4.15 -12.70 -5.15
C TYR A 227 2.71 -12.18 -5.13
N VAL A 228 2.56 -10.86 -5.15
CA VAL A 228 1.33 -10.20 -5.60
C VAL A 228 1.34 -10.16 -7.12
N THR A 229 0.39 -10.84 -7.75
CA THR A 229 0.35 -10.95 -9.21
C THR A 229 -0.54 -9.91 -9.86
N ASN A 230 -1.43 -9.25 -9.09
CA ASN A 230 -2.34 -8.24 -9.60
C ASN A 230 -2.51 -7.07 -8.60
N PHE A 231 -1.72 -6.02 -8.83
CA PHE A 231 -1.75 -4.81 -8.00
C PHE A 231 -3.03 -3.99 -8.18
N THR A 232 -3.70 -4.10 -9.35
CA THR A 232 -5.01 -3.47 -9.54
C THR A 232 -6.07 -4.07 -8.61
N THR A 233 -6.05 -5.37 -8.40
CA THR A 233 -6.94 -6.01 -7.40
C THR A 233 -6.60 -5.56 -5.98
N LEU A 234 -5.32 -5.57 -5.58
CA LEU A 234 -4.90 -5.06 -4.27
C LEU A 234 -5.37 -3.62 -4.04
N ARG A 235 -5.10 -2.73 -5.00
CA ARG A 235 -5.46 -1.31 -4.91
C ARG A 235 -6.97 -1.10 -4.88
N SER A 236 -7.73 -1.74 -5.78
CA SER A 236 -9.19 -1.59 -5.81
C SER A 236 -9.87 -2.12 -4.54
N MET A 237 -9.40 -3.22 -3.98
CA MET A 237 -9.87 -3.72 -2.69
C MET A 237 -9.53 -2.77 -1.55
N GLY A 238 -8.29 -2.27 -1.51
CA GLY A 238 -7.84 -1.28 -0.54
C GLY A 238 -8.67 0.01 -0.58
N ASP A 239 -8.86 0.59 -1.77
CA ASP A 239 -9.66 1.82 -1.96
C ASP A 239 -11.11 1.60 -1.52
N LYS A 240 -11.71 0.44 -1.85
CA LYS A 240 -13.08 0.08 -1.42
C LYS A 240 -13.19 -0.01 0.10
N LEU A 241 -12.27 -0.73 0.75
CA LEU A 241 -12.27 -0.91 2.21
C LEU A 241 -12.03 0.43 2.93
N MET A 242 -11.09 1.23 2.43
CA MET A 242 -10.74 2.53 3.00
C MET A 242 -11.86 3.57 2.81
N THR A 243 -12.54 3.53 1.67
CA THR A 243 -13.74 4.36 1.44
C THR A 243 -14.85 4.01 2.41
N ALA A 244 -15.09 2.71 2.66
CA ALA A 244 -16.09 2.27 3.64
C ALA A 244 -15.73 2.72 5.06
N LEU A 245 -14.45 2.57 5.45
CA LEU A 245 -13.94 3.06 6.73
C LEU A 245 -14.13 4.59 6.86
N ALA A 246 -13.72 5.37 5.86
CA ALA A 246 -13.87 6.82 5.86
C ALA A 246 -15.33 7.27 5.98
N LYS A 247 -16.27 6.56 5.33
CA LYS A 247 -17.72 6.80 5.48
C LYS A 247 -18.21 6.51 6.89
N ASN A 248 -17.83 5.37 7.48
CA ASN A 248 -18.20 5.02 8.86
C ASN A 248 -17.65 6.02 9.88
N LEU A 249 -16.46 6.58 9.61
CA LEU A 249 -15.84 7.63 10.41
C LEU A 249 -16.36 9.04 10.10
N LYS A 250 -17.26 9.19 9.12
CA LYS A 250 -17.81 10.49 8.67
C LYS A 250 -16.73 11.49 8.24
N LEU A 251 -15.69 11.00 7.56
CA LEU A 251 -14.56 11.81 7.08
C LEU A 251 -14.76 12.33 5.65
N VAL A 252 -15.80 11.84 4.97
CA VAL A 252 -16.23 12.31 3.66
C VAL A 252 -17.69 12.72 3.76
N ASP A 253 -18.05 13.86 3.17
CA ASP A 253 -19.45 14.31 3.13
C ASP A 253 -20.28 13.29 2.35
N GLY A 254 -21.42 12.89 2.94
CA GLY A 254 -22.32 11.88 2.39
C GLY A 254 -22.96 12.36 1.09
N GLY A 255 -22.27 12.17 -0.04
CA GLY A 255 -22.86 12.18 -1.37
C GLY A 255 -23.74 10.95 -1.56
N ASP A 256 -24.94 11.01 -0.99
CA ASP A 256 -26.01 10.05 -1.26
C ASP A 256 -26.47 10.21 -2.71
N GLY A 257 -26.80 9.08 -3.36
CA GLY A 257 -27.06 8.96 -4.79
C GLY A 257 -28.33 9.68 -5.26
N GLY A 258 -28.30 11.00 -5.32
CA GLY A 258 -29.34 11.84 -5.90
C GLY A 258 -29.15 12.04 -7.41
N SER A 259 -29.98 11.38 -8.20
CA SER A 259 -30.20 11.69 -9.62
C SER A 259 -30.49 13.19 -9.84
N PRO A 260 -29.77 13.90 -10.73
CA PRO A 260 -30.22 15.18 -11.24
C PRO A 260 -30.79 15.01 -12.64
N THR A 261 -32.11 15.04 -12.72
CA THR A 261 -32.85 15.29 -13.96
C THR A 261 -32.57 16.71 -14.46
N THR A 262 -31.92 16.80 -15.61
CA THR A 262 -31.95 17.88 -16.63
C THR A 262 -31.60 19.32 -16.24
N THR A 263 -30.56 19.87 -16.86
CA THR A 263 -30.74 20.80 -17.99
C THR A 263 -29.49 20.89 -18.86
N ALA A 264 -29.73 20.93 -20.16
CA ALA A 264 -28.76 20.75 -21.22
C ALA A 264 -27.77 21.92 -21.37
N GLY A 265 -26.50 21.55 -21.58
CA GLY A 265 -25.48 22.36 -22.24
C GLY A 265 -24.68 21.43 -23.17
N SER A 266 -24.87 21.62 -24.47
CA SER A 266 -24.51 20.67 -25.54
C SER A 266 -23.05 20.76 -26.01
N ASN A 267 -22.39 19.57 -26.06
CA ASN A 267 -21.42 19.07 -27.06
C ASN A 267 -19.97 19.65 -27.13
N PRO A 268 -18.96 18.92 -27.68
CA PRO A 268 -18.82 17.47 -27.95
C PRO A 268 -17.51 16.79 -27.43
N THR A 269 -17.57 15.45 -27.37
CA THR A 269 -16.46 14.46 -27.41
C THR A 269 -15.45 14.41 -26.26
N SER A 270 -15.87 13.91 -25.10
CA SER A 270 -14.96 13.36 -24.08
C SER A 270 -14.63 11.89 -24.42
N GLY A 271 -13.38 11.62 -24.78
CA GLY A 271 -12.81 10.29 -24.55
C GLY A 271 -12.90 9.98 -23.05
N SER A 272 -13.24 8.75 -22.69
CA SER A 272 -13.26 8.31 -21.29
C SER A 272 -11.89 8.54 -20.67
N CYS A 273 -11.85 9.26 -19.56
CA CYS A 273 -10.62 9.46 -18.81
C CYS A 273 -10.31 8.19 -18.02
N GLU A 274 -9.06 7.77 -18.04
CA GLU A 274 -8.57 6.60 -17.30
C GLU A 274 -8.58 6.81 -15.78
N TRP A 275 -8.59 8.09 -15.35
CA TRP A 275 -8.74 8.51 -13.96
C TRP A 275 -9.45 9.86 -13.84
N GLU A 276 -10.35 9.95 -12.86
CA GLU A 276 -11.21 11.11 -12.62
C GLU A 276 -10.38 12.32 -12.17
N GLY A 277 -10.65 13.50 -12.73
CA GLY A 277 -9.94 14.74 -12.40
C GLY A 277 -8.68 15.04 -13.24
N HIS A 278 -8.29 14.13 -14.14
CA HIS A 278 -7.09 14.25 -15.00
C HIS A 278 -7.42 14.17 -16.51
N CYS A 279 -8.69 14.38 -16.83
CA CYS A 279 -9.26 14.43 -18.17
C CYS A 279 -8.72 15.58 -19.02
N ALA A 280 -9.07 15.59 -20.31
CA ALA A 280 -8.92 16.78 -21.14
C ALA A 280 -9.59 18.00 -20.44
N GLY A 281 -8.81 19.06 -20.22
CA GLY A 281 -9.23 20.27 -19.49
C GLY A 281 -8.99 20.24 -17.97
N ALA A 282 -8.52 19.13 -17.40
CA ALA A 282 -8.07 19.07 -16.01
C ALA A 282 -6.85 19.96 -15.77
N SER A 283 -6.70 20.47 -14.55
CA SER A 283 -5.50 21.21 -14.15
C SER A 283 -4.32 20.27 -13.97
N CYS A 284 -3.14 20.66 -14.47
CA CYS A 284 -1.91 19.89 -14.38
C CYS A 284 -0.70 20.79 -14.12
N LYS A 285 0.38 20.23 -13.57
CA LYS A 285 1.69 20.86 -13.44
C LYS A 285 2.69 20.24 -14.41
N ASP A 286 2.61 18.92 -14.60
CA ASP A 286 3.40 18.18 -15.58
C ASP A 286 2.58 17.07 -16.24
N GLU A 287 3.18 16.38 -17.21
CA GLU A 287 2.53 15.34 -18.03
C GLU A 287 2.00 14.16 -17.23
N ASN A 288 2.52 13.89 -16.03
CA ASN A 288 2.02 12.82 -15.17
C ASN A 288 0.68 13.17 -14.50
N ASP A 289 0.25 14.43 -14.56
CA ASP A 289 -1.05 14.87 -14.05
C ASP A 289 -2.18 14.68 -15.10
N CYS A 290 -1.91 14.05 -16.24
CA CYS A 290 -2.85 13.94 -17.35
C CYS A 290 -3.16 12.49 -17.73
N SER A 291 -4.41 12.23 -18.12
CA SER A 291 -4.91 10.90 -18.43
C SER A 291 -4.46 10.40 -19.80
N GLY A 292 -4.00 9.15 -19.85
CA GLY A 292 -3.72 8.42 -21.08
C GLY A 292 -2.68 9.11 -21.96
N HIS A 293 -3.13 9.61 -23.11
CA HIS A 293 -2.28 10.25 -24.13
C HIS A 293 -2.23 11.79 -24.01
N LEU A 294 -2.86 12.36 -22.98
CA LEU A 294 -2.89 13.80 -22.78
C LEU A 294 -1.60 14.29 -22.11
N VAL A 295 -1.13 15.47 -22.53
CA VAL A 295 0.04 16.14 -21.95
C VAL A 295 -0.37 17.41 -21.24
N CYS A 296 0.46 17.88 -20.30
CA CYS A 296 0.20 19.13 -19.62
C CYS A 296 0.63 20.33 -20.45
N LYS A 297 -0.35 21.03 -21.03
CA LYS A 297 -0.12 22.26 -21.80
C LYS A 297 -0.75 23.45 -21.11
N SER A 298 0.07 24.44 -20.78
CA SER A 298 -0.37 25.69 -20.15
C SER A 298 -1.18 25.44 -18.86
N GLY A 299 -0.78 24.44 -18.08
CA GLY A 299 -1.44 24.04 -16.84
C GLY A 299 -2.76 23.29 -17.02
N LYS A 300 -3.05 22.82 -18.24
CA LYS A 300 -4.24 22.02 -18.56
C LYS A 300 -3.90 20.77 -19.37
N CYS A 301 -4.57 19.66 -19.07
CA CYS A 301 -4.42 18.43 -19.84
C CYS A 301 -5.06 18.58 -21.22
N ALA A 302 -4.27 18.38 -22.27
CA ALA A 302 -4.69 18.51 -23.65
C ALA A 302 -3.98 17.47 -24.52
N SER A 303 -4.51 17.18 -25.70
CA SER A 303 -3.80 16.36 -26.67
C SER A 303 -2.51 17.07 -27.12
N ASP A 304 -1.51 16.27 -27.45
CA ASP A 304 -0.22 16.76 -27.95
C ASP A 304 -0.34 17.49 -29.32
#